data_AF-A0AAV7H727-F1
#
_entry.id   AF-A0AAV7H727-F1
#
_cell.length_a   1.000
_cell.length_b   1.000
_cell.length_c   1.000
_cell.angle_alpha   90.00
_cell.angle_beta   90.00
_cell.angle_gamma   90.00
#
_symmetry.space_group_name_H-M   'P 1'
#
loop_
_entity.id
_entity.type
_entity.pdbx_description
1 polymer ?
#
loop_
_entity_poly.entity_id
_entity_poly.type
_entity_poly.pdbx_seq_one_letter_code
_entity_poly.pdbx_strand_id
1 'polypeptide(L)'
;MALQLFPQFSTFVFSPLSSSSLQRSKAGPESISSNLSALLAWKDDRRLRRRAHLMVVMSTSDSAVYKMNLNEYMVTLERPLGIRFALSLDGKIFVHSLRKGGNAERSKIIMVGDTLKKASDAPGGGFNDIKDLSDAEKMLVSVGASQSLVLERPFSPYPVQQLNLNSDWHILFNRGKVPFATWSGTVLASNLQPSSRQPNSGFAIFSPKFLNRQGWMLLLSQDRNDIFDYKGTINTKNTGEIVGICSEENNGDIEWTYGSFPLEEYVKALERSKGELYYNHSLGMQYSKITEQIYVGSCIQSESDVQKLSNMGITAVLNFQSESERANWGIYSRAINEFCCNSNILMVNYPIREVDSVDLRKKLPFSVGLLLRLLRKNHRIFVTCTTGFDRSPACVIAYLHWIQDTALSAAHNFVTGLHSCRPDRPAIVWATWDLIAMAENGKIDGSPTHVVNFVWNNGCREGEEVCLVGDFTGNWKESIKAVHKGGSRYEAEVRLRHGKYKYKFIIGGQWRHSTSLPTERDEHGNVNNVIRIGDVARIRPTPNELQIKDPSVVKVIERQLTEDERFMLAFAARRIAFAICPIKLAPK
;
A
#
# COMPACT_ATOMS: atom_id res chain seq x y z
N MET A 1 -46.03 18.94 36.98
CA MET A 1 -46.20 18.44 38.37
C MET A 1 -44.92 17.74 38.79
N ALA A 2 -44.41 17.99 40.01
CA ALA A 2 -43.22 17.40 40.68
C ALA A 2 -42.00 16.97 39.81
N LEU A 3 -40.85 17.66 39.83
CA LEU A 3 -39.84 17.83 40.90
C LEU A 3 -38.95 16.60 41.21
N GLN A 4 -37.64 16.82 40.98
CA GLN A 4 -36.45 16.35 41.72
C GLN A 4 -36.28 14.86 42.10
N LEU A 5 -35.09 14.33 41.78
CA LEU A 5 -34.06 14.06 42.82
C LEU A 5 -32.66 13.84 42.19
N PHE A 6 -31.64 14.48 42.77
CA PHE A 6 -30.22 14.23 42.50
C PHE A 6 -29.59 13.59 43.75
N PRO A 7 -28.69 12.59 43.62
CA PRO A 7 -27.69 12.30 44.63
C PRO A 7 -26.45 13.18 44.37
N GLN A 8 -26.11 14.05 45.32
CA GLN A 8 -24.75 14.59 45.42
C GLN A 8 -23.83 13.54 46.05
N PHE A 9 -22.56 13.51 45.67
CA PHE A 9 -21.52 12.88 46.50
C PHE A 9 -20.31 13.81 46.67
N SER A 10 -19.72 13.72 47.85
CA SER A 10 -18.88 14.75 48.47
C SER A 10 -17.51 14.95 47.82
N THR A 11 -17.09 16.21 47.77
CA THR A 11 -15.68 16.59 47.64
C THR A 11 -14.92 16.18 48.90
N PHE A 12 -13.91 15.31 48.77
CA PHE A 12 -12.90 15.14 49.80
C PHE A 12 -11.70 16.04 49.52
N VAL A 13 -11.45 16.97 50.43
CA VAL A 13 -10.26 17.84 50.42
C VAL A 13 -9.12 17.12 51.13
N PHE A 14 -7.93 17.15 50.54
CA PHE A 14 -6.68 16.85 51.24
C PHE A 14 -5.76 18.09 51.16
N SER A 15 -5.47 18.66 52.32
CA SER A 15 -4.58 19.82 52.45
C SER A 15 -3.11 19.40 52.31
N PRO A 16 -2.26 20.21 51.64
CA PRO A 16 -0.82 19.99 51.66
C PRO A 16 -0.23 20.33 53.04
N LEU A 17 0.76 19.55 53.48
CA LEU A 17 1.54 19.85 54.69
C LEU A 17 2.60 20.93 54.43
N SER A 18 3.09 21.51 55.53
CA SER A 18 3.78 22.80 55.57
C SER A 18 5.21 22.80 55.04
N SER A 19 5.66 24.00 54.68
CA SER A 19 7.04 24.32 54.30
C SER A 19 7.99 24.36 55.50
N SER A 20 9.27 24.10 55.23
CA SER A 20 10.40 24.67 55.95
C SER A 20 11.46 25.13 54.93
N SER A 21 12.43 25.94 55.35
CA SER A 21 13.19 26.86 54.48
C SER A 21 14.71 26.60 54.49
N LEU A 22 15.46 27.51 53.83
CA LEU A 22 16.94 27.56 53.73
C LEU A 22 17.52 26.60 52.65
N GLN A 23 18.55 26.95 51.87
CA GLN A 23 19.26 28.23 51.74
C GLN A 23 19.85 28.40 50.31
N ARG A 24 20.17 29.64 49.93
CA ARG A 24 20.95 29.95 48.70
C ARG A 24 22.45 29.72 48.92
N SER A 25 23.14 29.23 47.90
CA SER A 25 24.51 29.67 47.58
C SER A 25 24.71 29.76 46.06
N LYS A 26 25.75 30.47 45.63
CA LYS A 26 26.17 30.65 44.21
C LYS A 26 27.55 30.03 44.02
N ALA A 27 27.81 29.48 42.83
CA ALA A 27 29.15 29.38 42.25
C ALA A 27 29.05 29.50 40.72
N GLY A 28 30.09 30.05 40.08
CA GLY A 28 30.19 30.19 38.62
C GLY A 28 30.95 29.03 37.96
N PRO A 29 31.10 29.05 36.63
CA PRO A 29 31.78 28.00 35.87
C PRO A 29 33.27 28.33 35.63
N GLU A 30 34.13 27.30 35.66
CA GLU A 30 35.45 27.34 35.02
C GLU A 30 35.71 26.03 34.25
N SER A 31 36.67 26.08 33.34
CA SER A 31 37.08 24.99 32.44
C SER A 31 38.45 24.44 32.87
N ILE A 32 38.87 23.29 32.30
CA ILE A 32 40.21 23.05 31.69
C ILE A 32 40.39 21.57 31.28
N SER A 33 41.34 21.36 30.38
CA SER A 33 41.60 20.30 29.42
C SER A 33 42.16 18.93 29.89
N SER A 34 41.88 17.91 29.05
CA SER A 34 42.85 16.94 28.45
C SER A 34 43.51 15.80 29.23
N ASN A 35 43.99 14.83 28.42
CA ASN A 35 44.89 13.68 28.66
C ASN A 35 44.19 12.40 29.20
N LEU A 36 44.12 11.24 28.52
CA LEU A 36 45.02 10.42 27.65
C LEU A 36 46.10 9.60 28.39
N SER A 37 45.93 8.26 28.34
CA SER A 37 46.90 7.19 28.69
C SER A 37 47.31 7.12 30.19
N ALA A 38 47.56 5.98 30.84
CA ALA A 38 47.54 4.55 30.47
C ALA A 38 47.04 3.72 31.71
N LEU A 39 47.25 2.41 31.96
CA LEU A 39 48.07 1.34 31.34
C LEU A 39 47.43 -0.06 31.58
N LEU A 40 48.21 -1.12 31.34
CA LEU A 40 47.88 -2.56 31.28
C LEU A 40 48.05 -3.35 32.60
N ALA A 41 47.17 -4.34 32.82
CA ALA A 41 47.46 -5.66 33.43
C ALA A 41 46.38 -6.67 32.93
N TRP A 42 46.65 -7.81 32.28
CA TRP A 42 47.28 -9.07 32.75
C TRP A 42 46.54 -9.71 33.94
N LYS A 43 46.03 -10.96 33.91
CA LYS A 43 46.12 -12.13 32.98
C LYS A 43 44.69 -12.68 32.70
N ASP A 44 44.32 -13.19 31.53
CA ASP A 44 44.73 -14.44 30.82
C ASP A 44 44.37 -15.75 31.56
N ASP A 45 43.18 -16.31 31.24
CA ASP A 45 42.88 -17.75 31.28
C ASP A 45 42.04 -18.11 30.03
N ARG A 46 42.17 -19.34 29.53
CA ARG A 46 41.70 -19.74 28.19
C ARG A 46 41.07 -21.14 28.19
N ARG A 47 39.82 -21.23 27.71
CA ARG A 47 39.35 -22.38 26.91
C ARG A 47 38.13 -22.05 26.03
N LEU A 48 38.30 -22.33 24.73
CA LEU A 48 37.28 -22.62 23.71
C LEU A 48 35.96 -21.80 23.69
N ARG A 49 35.90 -20.81 22.78
CA ARG A 49 34.68 -20.50 22.03
C ARG A 49 34.94 -20.57 20.52
N ARG A 50 33.97 -21.10 19.76
CA ARG A 50 34.07 -21.23 18.30
C ARG A 50 34.04 -19.86 17.64
N ARG A 51 34.85 -19.63 16.60
CA ARG A 51 34.80 -18.41 15.78
C ARG A 51 33.50 -18.36 14.99
N ALA A 52 32.68 -17.35 15.24
CA ALA A 52 31.78 -16.79 14.23
C ALA A 52 32.42 -15.47 13.76
N HIS A 53 32.64 -15.30 12.46
CA HIS A 53 33.25 -14.09 11.91
C HIS A 53 32.21 -12.96 11.84
N LEU A 54 32.18 -12.11 12.86
CA LEU A 54 31.40 -10.88 12.86
C LEU A 54 32.11 -9.84 11.98
N MET A 55 31.73 -9.73 10.70
CA MET A 55 32.22 -8.65 9.84
C MET A 55 31.55 -7.33 10.22
N VAL A 56 32.25 -6.51 10.99
CA VAL A 56 31.86 -5.12 11.25
C VAL A 56 32.32 -4.25 10.09
N VAL A 57 31.39 -3.92 9.19
CA VAL A 57 31.64 -2.95 8.12
C VAL A 57 31.42 -1.54 8.68
N MET A 58 32.50 -0.78 8.89
CA MET A 58 32.42 0.64 9.18
C MET A 58 32.34 1.43 7.86
N SER A 59 31.16 1.93 7.51
CA SER A 59 30.96 2.79 6.34
C SER A 59 31.30 4.24 6.66
N THR A 60 32.55 4.65 6.41
CA THR A 60 32.96 6.06 6.40
C THR A 60 32.93 6.61 4.99
N SER A 61 31.80 7.18 4.58
CA SER A 61 31.61 7.83 3.29
C SER A 61 30.39 8.74 3.32
N ASP A 62 30.49 9.97 2.81
CA ASP A 62 29.34 10.84 2.56
C ASP A 62 28.37 10.16 1.59
N SER A 63 27.24 9.68 2.11
CA SER A 63 26.26 8.95 1.32
C SER A 63 25.41 9.92 0.50
N ALA A 64 25.84 10.21 -0.72
CA ALA A 64 24.91 10.52 -1.79
C ALA A 64 23.83 9.42 -1.82
N VAL A 65 22.56 9.80 -1.64
CA VAL A 65 21.48 8.82 -1.42
C VAL A 65 21.32 7.95 -2.66
N TYR A 66 21.72 6.67 -2.56
CA TYR A 66 21.60 5.68 -3.61
C TYR A 66 20.12 5.37 -3.91
N LYS A 67 19.50 6.21 -4.73
CA LYS A 67 18.11 6.09 -5.18
C LYS A 67 17.99 4.96 -6.19
N MET A 68 17.84 3.73 -5.70
CA MET A 68 17.52 2.57 -6.54
C MET A 68 16.14 2.73 -7.18
N ASN A 69 16.08 2.74 -8.52
CA ASN A 69 14.83 2.66 -9.26
C ASN A 69 14.52 1.19 -9.58
N LEU A 70 13.54 0.60 -8.87
CA LEU A 70 13.18 -0.82 -9.06
C LEU A 70 12.51 -1.12 -10.41
N ASN A 71 12.15 -0.08 -11.18
CA ASN A 71 11.63 -0.23 -12.54
C ASN A 71 12.75 -0.22 -13.60
N GLU A 72 13.97 0.20 -13.26
CA GLU A 72 15.11 0.18 -14.16
C GLU A 72 15.80 -1.18 -14.12
N TYR A 73 15.98 -1.81 -15.29
CA TYR A 73 16.68 -3.07 -15.43
C TYR A 73 17.68 -3.02 -16.60
N MET A 74 18.72 -3.85 -16.52
CA MET A 74 19.73 -3.99 -17.55
C MET A 74 19.51 -5.27 -18.35
N VAL A 75 19.66 -5.19 -19.67
CA VAL A 75 19.64 -6.34 -20.58
C VAL A 75 20.78 -6.21 -21.58
N THR A 76 21.50 -7.30 -21.85
CA THR A 76 22.52 -7.35 -22.91
C THR A 76 22.03 -8.26 -24.03
N LEU A 77 22.09 -7.79 -25.27
CA LEU A 77 21.64 -8.50 -26.46
C LEU A 77 22.76 -8.55 -27.50
N GLU A 78 22.86 -9.67 -28.20
CA GLU A 78 23.66 -9.78 -29.43
C GLU A 78 22.97 -9.06 -30.60
N ARG A 79 23.74 -8.54 -31.56
CA ARG A 79 23.19 -7.95 -32.78
C ARG A 79 22.75 -9.02 -33.80
N PRO A 80 21.71 -8.76 -34.62
CA PRO A 80 20.81 -7.61 -34.56
C PRO A 80 19.93 -7.70 -33.30
N LEU A 81 19.81 -6.57 -32.59
CA LEU A 81 18.99 -6.44 -31.38
C LEU A 81 17.53 -6.82 -31.67
N GLY A 82 17.02 -6.43 -32.85
CA GLY A 82 15.64 -6.70 -33.24
C GLY A 82 14.63 -5.85 -32.47
N ILE A 83 14.99 -4.62 -32.12
CA ILE A 83 14.12 -3.64 -31.46
C ILE A 83 13.83 -2.49 -32.44
N ARG A 84 12.57 -2.05 -32.46
CA ARG A 84 12.17 -0.75 -33.00
C ARG A 84 11.81 0.16 -31.83
N PHE A 85 12.44 1.32 -31.77
CA PHE A 85 12.16 2.37 -30.80
C PHE A 85 11.29 3.46 -31.42
N ALA A 86 10.49 4.13 -30.60
CA ALA A 86 9.70 5.30 -30.98
C ALA A 86 9.96 6.47 -30.01
N LEU A 87 9.93 7.69 -30.54
CA LEU A 87 9.98 8.92 -29.77
C LEU A 87 8.55 9.39 -29.46
N SER A 88 8.24 9.58 -28.17
CA SER A 88 6.95 10.09 -27.72
C SER A 88 6.86 11.62 -27.76
N LEU A 89 5.63 12.15 -27.63
CA LEU A 89 5.34 13.58 -27.44
C LEU A 89 6.24 14.24 -26.38
N ASP A 90 6.39 13.57 -25.24
CA ASP A 90 7.10 14.03 -24.04
C ASP A 90 8.61 13.70 -24.05
N GLY A 91 9.17 13.37 -25.22
CA GLY A 91 10.61 13.22 -25.43
C GLY A 91 11.21 11.90 -24.93
N LYS A 92 10.39 10.91 -24.59
CA LYS A 92 10.86 9.58 -24.18
C LYS A 92 11.06 8.70 -25.40
N ILE A 93 12.14 7.94 -25.41
CA ILE A 93 12.38 6.88 -26.38
C ILE A 93 11.92 5.57 -25.76
N PHE A 94 10.97 4.88 -26.37
CA PHE A 94 10.39 3.65 -25.83
C PHE A 94 10.39 2.52 -26.86
N VAL A 95 10.40 1.27 -26.37
CA VAL A 95 10.27 0.08 -27.20
C VAL A 95 8.89 0.08 -27.86
N HIS A 96 8.83 0.26 -29.18
CA HIS A 96 7.59 0.29 -29.94
C HIS A 96 7.14 -1.12 -30.34
N SER A 97 8.06 -1.92 -30.87
CA SER A 97 7.81 -3.28 -31.35
C SER A 97 9.10 -4.08 -31.41
N LEU A 98 8.98 -5.40 -31.37
CA LEU A 98 10.10 -6.35 -31.43
C LEU A 98 10.07 -7.11 -32.76
N ARG A 99 11.23 -7.54 -33.25
CA ARG A 99 11.32 -8.39 -34.45
C ARG A 99 10.93 -9.81 -34.09
N LYS A 100 9.96 -10.38 -34.82
CA LYS A 100 9.52 -11.77 -34.64
C LYS A 100 10.69 -12.74 -34.75
N GLY A 101 10.85 -13.61 -33.76
CA GLY A 101 11.97 -14.55 -33.65
C GLY A 101 13.34 -13.92 -33.43
N GLY A 102 13.43 -12.60 -33.19
CA GLY A 102 14.67 -11.85 -32.97
C GLY A 102 15.16 -11.87 -31.51
N ASN A 103 16.38 -11.37 -31.28
CA ASN A 103 17.07 -11.50 -29.99
C ASN A 103 16.32 -10.83 -28.83
N ALA A 104 15.77 -9.62 -29.03
CA ALA A 104 14.94 -8.96 -28.04
C ALA A 104 13.65 -9.72 -27.68
N GLU A 105 12.94 -10.31 -28.66
CA GLU A 105 11.75 -11.12 -28.38
C GLU A 105 12.10 -12.42 -27.66
N ARG A 106 13.18 -13.10 -28.08
CA ARG A 106 13.70 -14.31 -27.42
C ARG A 106 14.10 -14.07 -25.96
N SER A 107 14.52 -12.86 -25.61
CA SER A 107 14.93 -12.50 -24.24
C SER A 107 13.78 -12.59 -23.22
N LYS A 108 12.52 -12.39 -23.67
CA LYS A 108 11.30 -12.33 -22.85
C LYS A 108 11.29 -11.31 -21.69
N ILE A 109 12.37 -10.55 -21.49
CA ILE A 109 12.46 -9.52 -20.45
C ILE A 109 12.04 -8.14 -20.96
N ILE A 110 12.23 -7.87 -22.25
CA ILE A 110 11.92 -6.60 -22.91
C ILE A 110 10.44 -6.54 -23.28
N MET A 111 9.76 -5.47 -22.84
CA MET A 111 8.33 -5.25 -23.09
C MET A 111 8.11 -3.99 -23.94
N VAL A 112 7.08 -4.00 -24.79
CA VAL A 112 6.63 -2.79 -25.48
C VAL A 112 6.16 -1.75 -24.46
N GLY A 113 6.65 -0.52 -24.63
CA GLY A 113 6.47 0.59 -23.71
C GLY A 113 7.60 0.77 -22.68
N ASP A 114 8.52 -0.19 -22.51
CA ASP A 114 9.72 0.02 -21.69
C ASP A 114 10.55 1.18 -22.30
N THR A 115 10.97 2.13 -21.46
CA THR A 115 11.65 3.37 -21.88
C THR A 115 13.16 3.18 -21.89
N LEU A 116 13.84 3.51 -23.00
CA LEU A 116 15.30 3.49 -23.11
C LEU A 116 15.91 4.65 -22.32
N LYS A 117 16.79 4.31 -21.36
CA LYS A 117 17.44 5.27 -20.46
C LYS A 117 18.91 5.45 -20.82
N LYS A 118 19.63 4.34 -21.00
CA LYS A 118 21.08 4.31 -21.21
C LYS A 118 21.47 3.15 -22.11
N ALA A 119 22.65 3.23 -22.73
CA ALA A 119 23.25 2.13 -23.46
C ALA A 119 24.78 2.08 -23.31
N SER A 120 25.39 0.92 -23.58
CA SER A 120 26.83 0.73 -23.66
C SER A 120 27.17 -0.29 -24.75
N ASP A 121 28.20 0.02 -25.55
CA ASP A 121 28.68 -0.80 -26.68
C ASP A 121 29.59 -1.97 -26.24
N ALA A 122 29.85 -2.12 -24.93
CA ALA A 122 30.67 -3.18 -24.38
C ALA A 122 30.04 -3.75 -23.08
N PRO A 123 30.05 -5.08 -22.88
CA PRO A 123 29.58 -5.69 -21.64
C PRO A 123 30.49 -5.29 -20.46
N GLY A 124 29.97 -4.47 -19.55
CA GLY A 124 30.73 -3.87 -18.45
C GLY A 124 31.40 -2.53 -18.78
N GLY A 125 31.12 -1.95 -19.95
CA GLY A 125 31.55 -0.60 -20.31
C GLY A 125 30.80 0.52 -19.56
N GLY A 126 31.24 1.76 -19.75
CA GLY A 126 30.52 2.93 -19.26
C GLY A 126 29.18 3.11 -19.99
N PHE A 127 28.15 3.52 -19.25
CA PHE A 127 26.82 3.78 -19.81
C PHE A 127 26.66 5.23 -20.26
N ASN A 128 26.28 5.42 -21.52
CA ASN A 128 25.86 6.71 -22.07
C ASN A 128 24.36 6.90 -21.84
N ASP A 129 23.97 8.06 -21.29
CA ASP A 129 22.55 8.46 -21.19
C ASP A 129 22.00 8.76 -22.60
N ILE A 130 20.90 8.12 -22.96
CA ILE A 130 20.21 8.36 -24.24
C ILE A 130 19.21 9.51 -24.05
N LYS A 131 19.38 10.60 -24.81
CA LYS A 131 18.58 11.84 -24.62
C LYS A 131 17.68 12.21 -25.78
N ASP A 132 18.07 11.86 -27.01
CA ASP A 132 17.29 12.10 -28.22
C ASP A 132 17.37 10.93 -29.20
N LEU A 133 16.56 11.00 -30.26
CA LEU A 133 16.48 9.94 -31.28
C LEU A 133 17.82 9.73 -31.99
N SER A 134 18.66 10.76 -32.11
CA SER A 134 19.99 10.67 -32.73
C SER A 134 20.96 9.87 -31.84
N ASP A 135 20.85 9.95 -30.51
CA ASP A 135 21.60 9.07 -29.60
C ASP A 135 21.16 7.61 -29.73
N ALA A 136 19.86 7.36 -29.88
CA ALA A 136 19.34 6.01 -30.15
C ALA A 136 19.76 5.49 -31.53
N GLU A 137 19.74 6.32 -32.58
CA GLU A 137 20.23 5.98 -33.92
C GLU A 137 21.73 5.63 -33.92
N LYS A 138 22.59 6.43 -33.27
CA LYS A 138 24.01 6.11 -33.07
C LYS A 138 24.21 4.77 -32.38
N MET A 139 23.41 4.51 -31.32
CA MET A 139 23.42 3.23 -30.59
C MET A 139 22.90 2.07 -31.46
N LEU A 140 22.01 2.29 -32.42
CA LEU A 140 21.59 1.25 -33.37
C LEU A 140 22.65 0.97 -34.45
N VAL A 141 23.50 1.95 -34.79
CA VAL A 141 24.54 1.86 -35.84
C VAL A 141 25.92 1.46 -35.31
N SER A 142 26.15 1.39 -33.99
CA SER A 142 27.49 1.14 -33.41
C SER A 142 28.07 -0.24 -33.75
N VAL A 143 29.36 -0.26 -34.09
CA VAL A 143 30.09 -1.46 -34.55
C VAL A 143 30.54 -2.31 -33.35
N GLY A 144 29.59 -3.03 -32.75
CA GLY A 144 29.82 -3.94 -31.63
C GLY A 144 28.95 -5.21 -31.74
N ALA A 145 29.47 -6.35 -31.29
CA ALA A 145 28.76 -7.64 -31.38
C ALA A 145 27.54 -7.75 -30.44
N SER A 146 27.57 -7.02 -29.32
CA SER A 146 26.51 -7.04 -28.30
C SER A 146 26.32 -5.66 -27.67
N GLN A 147 25.08 -5.23 -27.49
CA GLN A 147 24.73 -3.98 -26.82
C GLN A 147 24.16 -4.25 -25.42
N SER A 148 24.61 -3.52 -24.42
CA SER A 148 23.95 -3.46 -23.10
C SER A 148 23.01 -2.25 -23.04
N LEU A 149 21.75 -2.48 -22.68
CA LEU A 149 20.69 -1.48 -22.58
C LEU A 149 20.21 -1.36 -21.13
N VAL A 150 19.92 -0.14 -20.68
CA VAL A 150 19.14 0.12 -19.45
C VAL A 150 17.76 0.61 -19.84
N LEU A 151 16.74 -0.15 -19.44
CA LEU A 151 15.34 0.08 -19.76
C LEU A 151 14.56 0.34 -18.46
N GLU A 152 13.67 1.34 -18.46
CA GLU A 152 12.74 1.62 -17.36
C GLU A 152 11.33 1.14 -17.72
N ARG A 153 10.77 0.26 -16.90
CA ARG A 153 9.39 -0.25 -17.07
C ARG A 153 8.35 0.82 -16.72
N PRO A 154 7.36 1.10 -17.57
CA PRO A 154 6.31 2.07 -17.26
C PRO A 154 5.43 1.57 -16.10
N PHE A 155 5.09 2.50 -15.20
CA PHE A 155 4.23 2.28 -14.03
C PHE A 155 2.82 1.75 -14.34
N SER A 156 2.33 1.88 -15.58
CA SER A 156 1.09 1.22 -16.00
C SER A 156 1.29 0.51 -17.35
N PRO A 157 0.66 -0.66 -17.59
CA PRO A 157 0.83 -1.42 -18.81
C PRO A 157 0.61 -0.58 -20.08
N TYR A 158 1.48 -0.74 -21.07
CA TYR A 158 1.38 -0.04 -22.34
C TYR A 158 0.19 -0.59 -23.16
N PRO A 159 -0.62 0.25 -23.83
CA PRO A 159 -1.81 -0.20 -24.55
C PRO A 159 -1.49 -0.87 -25.90
N VAL A 160 -0.73 -1.97 -25.89
CA VAL A 160 -0.31 -2.77 -27.06
C VAL A 160 -1.47 -3.09 -28.02
N GLN A 161 -2.66 -3.35 -27.48
CA GLN A 161 -3.88 -3.62 -28.26
C GLN A 161 -4.23 -2.47 -29.22
N GLN A 162 -3.97 -1.22 -28.81
CA GLN A 162 -4.21 -0.04 -29.65
C GLN A 162 -3.17 0.09 -30.77
N LEU A 163 -1.92 -0.35 -30.56
CA LEU A 163 -0.93 -0.41 -31.65
C LEU A 163 -1.32 -1.41 -32.74
N ASN A 164 -1.92 -2.54 -32.35
CA ASN A 164 -2.38 -3.57 -33.30
C ASN A 164 -3.67 -3.17 -34.04
N LEU A 165 -4.54 -2.37 -33.42
CA LEU A 165 -5.74 -1.82 -34.08
C LEU A 165 -5.44 -0.63 -34.99
N ASN A 166 -4.36 0.12 -34.73
CA ASN A 166 -3.95 1.30 -35.48
C ASN A 166 -2.90 0.98 -36.56
N SER A 167 -3.02 -0.14 -37.28
CA SER A 167 -2.03 -0.52 -38.32
C SER A 167 -1.80 0.57 -39.38
N ASP A 168 -2.81 1.39 -39.67
CA ASP A 168 -2.77 2.47 -40.66
C ASP A 168 -2.20 3.81 -40.12
N TRP A 169 -1.06 3.78 -39.43
CA TRP A 169 -0.40 4.99 -38.90
C TRP A 169 -0.15 6.09 -39.95
N HIS A 170 -0.05 5.73 -41.23
CA HIS A 170 0.07 6.67 -42.35
C HIS A 170 -1.13 7.63 -42.50
N ILE A 171 -2.32 7.27 -42.02
CA ILE A 171 -3.56 8.07 -42.21
C ILE A 171 -3.60 9.30 -41.29
N LEU A 172 -2.92 9.28 -40.14
CA LEU A 172 -2.85 10.44 -39.23
C LEU A 172 -2.19 11.68 -39.88
N PHE A 173 -1.38 11.50 -40.92
CA PHE A 173 -0.66 12.61 -41.56
C PHE A 173 -1.58 13.54 -42.39
N ASN A 174 -2.80 13.12 -42.70
CA ASN A 174 -3.69 13.81 -43.65
C ASN A 174 -4.90 14.54 -43.01
N ARG A 175 -5.13 14.44 -41.69
CA ARG A 175 -6.26 15.11 -41.01
C ARG A 175 -5.84 16.47 -40.41
N GLY A 176 -5.86 17.52 -41.25
CA GLY A 176 -5.85 18.94 -40.83
C GLY A 176 -4.53 19.45 -40.27
N LYS A 177 -3.86 20.37 -40.99
CA LYS A 177 -2.56 20.96 -40.57
C LYS A 177 -2.55 22.48 -40.73
N VAL A 178 -2.03 23.17 -39.72
CA VAL A 178 -1.66 24.59 -39.72
C VAL A 178 -0.27 24.71 -39.08
N PRO A 179 0.68 25.48 -39.66
CA PRO A 179 2.04 25.57 -39.13
C PRO A 179 2.17 26.56 -37.96
N PHE A 180 3.17 26.31 -37.11
CA PHE A 180 3.69 27.26 -36.11
C PHE A 180 5.21 26.97 -35.93
N ALA A 181 5.95 27.84 -35.22
CA ALA A 181 7.40 27.70 -35.01
C ALA A 181 7.77 27.40 -33.55
N THR A 182 8.89 26.69 -33.34
CA THR A 182 9.41 26.39 -31.99
C THR A 182 10.93 26.58 -31.89
N TRP A 183 11.38 26.82 -30.66
CA TRP A 183 12.77 27.07 -30.28
C TRP A 183 13.35 25.96 -29.38
N SER A 184 12.57 24.92 -29.07
CA SER A 184 13.02 23.82 -28.20
C SER A 184 13.79 22.75 -28.99
N GLY A 185 15.12 22.73 -28.84
CA GLY A 185 15.99 21.75 -29.49
C GLY A 185 15.72 20.28 -29.13
N THR A 186 15.01 20.00 -28.02
CA THR A 186 14.63 18.63 -27.61
C THR A 186 13.53 18.01 -28.47
N VAL A 187 12.98 18.74 -29.44
CA VAL A 187 11.88 18.29 -30.32
C VAL A 187 12.34 18.17 -31.78
N LEU A 188 13.65 18.26 -32.03
CA LEU A 188 14.24 18.06 -33.35
C LEU A 188 14.11 16.59 -33.81
N ALA A 189 13.72 16.42 -35.07
CA ALA A 189 13.97 15.18 -35.80
C ALA A 189 15.44 15.10 -36.22
N SER A 190 16.00 13.89 -36.34
CA SER A 190 17.41 13.63 -36.62
C SER A 190 17.92 14.28 -37.92
N ASN A 191 17.02 14.50 -38.89
CA ASN A 191 17.30 15.16 -40.16
C ASN A 191 17.25 16.70 -40.15
N LEU A 192 17.03 17.35 -38.99
CA LEU A 192 16.91 18.81 -38.84
C LEU A 192 17.95 19.44 -37.89
N GLN A 193 19.03 18.72 -37.57
CA GLN A 193 20.10 19.21 -36.69
C GLN A 193 20.76 20.49 -37.26
N PRO A 194 20.93 21.58 -36.47
CA PRO A 194 21.53 22.82 -36.96
C PRO A 194 23.02 22.66 -37.27
N SER A 195 23.44 23.18 -38.43
CA SER A 195 24.86 23.23 -38.85
C SER A 195 25.72 24.19 -38.02
N SER A 196 25.14 25.04 -37.18
CA SER A 196 25.86 25.84 -36.19
C SER A 196 25.04 26.08 -34.92
N ARG A 197 25.69 26.09 -33.75
CA ARG A 197 25.05 26.39 -32.45
C ARG A 197 24.92 27.89 -32.22
N GLN A 198 24.17 28.60 -33.08
CA GLN A 198 23.79 29.99 -32.81
C GLN A 198 22.54 30.04 -31.90
N PRO A 199 22.50 30.90 -30.87
CA PRO A 199 21.37 30.95 -29.92
C PRO A 199 20.06 31.49 -30.53
N ASN A 200 20.11 32.09 -31.73
CA ASN A 200 18.97 32.70 -32.41
C ASN A 200 18.44 31.89 -33.62
N SER A 201 18.76 30.59 -33.74
CA SER A 201 18.15 29.70 -34.74
C SER A 201 16.95 28.94 -34.18
N GLY A 202 15.78 29.10 -34.79
CA GLY A 202 14.55 28.35 -34.50
C GLY A 202 14.00 27.67 -35.75
N PHE A 203 13.09 26.71 -35.57
CA PHE A 203 12.62 25.84 -36.67
C PHE A 203 11.09 25.86 -36.78
N ALA A 204 10.59 25.95 -38.01
CA ALA A 204 9.19 25.71 -38.32
C ALA A 204 8.99 24.22 -38.63
N ILE A 205 8.19 23.53 -37.80
CA ILE A 205 7.94 22.08 -37.91
C ILE A 205 6.44 21.87 -38.00
N PHE A 206 5.98 21.12 -39.01
CA PHE A 206 4.59 20.69 -39.11
C PHE A 206 4.26 19.72 -37.97
N SER A 207 3.54 20.18 -36.94
CA SER A 207 3.16 19.34 -35.80
C SER A 207 1.81 19.75 -35.21
N PRO A 208 0.87 18.80 -34.96
CA PRO A 208 -0.40 19.08 -34.29
C PRO A 208 -0.24 19.40 -32.79
N LYS A 209 0.97 19.25 -32.24
CA LYS A 209 1.35 19.39 -30.81
C LYS A 209 0.87 20.66 -30.09
N PHE A 210 0.44 21.71 -30.79
CA PHE A 210 0.17 23.04 -30.22
C PHE A 210 -1.30 23.48 -30.27
N LEU A 211 -2.21 22.58 -30.63
CA LEU A 211 -3.59 22.68 -30.16
C LEU A 211 -3.60 22.48 -28.64
N ASN A 212 -3.89 23.56 -27.90
CA ASN A 212 -4.34 23.49 -26.51
C ASN A 212 -5.40 22.38 -26.36
N ARG A 213 -5.47 21.70 -25.21
CA ARG A 213 -6.52 20.71 -24.87
C ARG A 213 -7.93 21.18 -25.24
N GLN A 214 -8.22 22.48 -25.15
CA GLN A 214 -9.47 23.10 -25.58
C GLN A 214 -9.68 23.07 -27.11
N GLY A 215 -8.61 23.26 -27.90
CA GLY A 215 -8.63 23.14 -29.36
C GLY A 215 -8.83 21.70 -29.86
N TRP A 216 -8.21 20.72 -29.19
CA TRP A 216 -8.48 19.29 -29.44
C TRP A 216 -9.94 18.92 -29.16
N MET A 217 -10.52 19.41 -28.05
CA MET A 217 -11.95 19.26 -27.75
C MET A 217 -12.86 19.94 -28.80
N LEU A 218 -12.40 21.02 -29.43
CA LEU A 218 -13.13 21.74 -30.47
C LEU A 218 -13.16 20.95 -31.79
N LEU A 219 -12.03 20.41 -32.24
CA LEU A 219 -11.96 19.53 -33.41
C LEU A 219 -12.82 18.27 -33.24
N LEU A 220 -12.72 17.60 -32.07
CA LEU A 220 -13.58 16.46 -31.72
C LEU A 220 -15.07 16.83 -31.59
N SER A 221 -15.41 18.12 -31.56
CA SER A 221 -16.81 18.57 -31.50
C SER A 221 -17.42 18.90 -32.86
N GLN A 222 -16.62 19.02 -33.93
CA GLN A 222 -17.09 19.38 -35.28
C GLN A 222 -17.69 18.20 -36.06
N ASP A 223 -17.29 16.95 -35.77
CA ASP A 223 -17.93 15.74 -36.33
C ASP A 223 -19.32 15.43 -35.70
N ARG A 224 -19.82 16.26 -34.78
CA ARG A 224 -21.10 16.04 -34.07
C ARG A 224 -22.33 16.49 -34.86
N ASN A 225 -22.52 15.90 -36.05
CA ASN A 225 -23.78 15.96 -36.79
C ASN A 225 -24.41 14.59 -37.08
N ASP A 226 -23.72 13.47 -36.82
CA ASP A 226 -24.31 12.12 -36.88
C ASP A 226 -24.57 11.52 -35.49
N ILE A 227 -25.72 10.85 -35.36
CA ILE A 227 -26.28 10.41 -34.07
C ILE A 227 -25.97 8.94 -33.81
N PHE A 228 -24.98 8.66 -32.95
CA PHE A 228 -24.80 7.35 -32.32
C PHE A 228 -24.46 7.47 -30.82
N ASP A 229 -25.28 6.86 -29.95
CA ASP A 229 -25.24 7.00 -28.48
C ASP A 229 -24.10 6.15 -27.86
N TYR A 230 -22.87 6.68 -27.89
CA TYR A 230 -21.70 6.03 -27.29
C TYR A 230 -21.65 6.18 -25.76
N LYS A 231 -22.56 5.51 -25.05
CA LYS A 231 -22.45 5.23 -23.60
C LYS A 231 -21.38 4.16 -23.31
N GLY A 232 -20.13 4.47 -23.67
CA GLY A 232 -18.96 3.63 -23.42
C GLY A 232 -17.90 4.38 -22.64
N THR A 233 -17.52 3.90 -21.45
CA THR A 233 -16.43 4.48 -20.65
C THR A 233 -15.06 4.09 -21.23
N ILE A 234 -14.76 4.58 -22.43
CA ILE A 234 -13.44 4.41 -23.04
C ILE A 234 -12.48 5.39 -22.37
N ASN A 235 -11.70 4.86 -21.43
CA ASN A 235 -10.57 5.56 -20.83
C ASN A 235 -9.44 5.65 -21.88
N THR A 236 -9.54 6.62 -22.79
CA THR A 236 -8.54 6.93 -23.81
C THR A 236 -7.27 7.50 -23.16
N LYS A 237 -6.52 6.64 -22.47
CA LYS A 237 -5.10 6.86 -22.24
C LYS A 237 -4.42 6.91 -23.61
N ASN A 238 -4.12 8.11 -24.10
CA ASN A 238 -3.46 8.31 -25.40
C ASN A 238 -2.25 7.37 -25.51
N THR A 239 -2.23 6.51 -26.54
CA THR A 239 -0.95 6.13 -27.17
C THR A 239 -0.24 7.43 -27.52
N GLY A 240 0.85 7.74 -26.82
CA GLY A 240 1.53 9.03 -26.95
C GLY A 240 1.94 9.24 -28.41
N GLU A 241 1.40 10.30 -29.03
CA GLU A 241 1.50 10.53 -30.48
C GLU A 241 2.96 10.41 -30.94
N ILE A 242 3.22 9.41 -31.79
CA ILE A 242 4.58 9.01 -32.14
C ILE A 242 5.19 10.08 -33.05
N VAL A 243 6.32 10.65 -32.60
CA VAL A 243 7.01 11.75 -33.25
C VAL A 243 7.98 11.25 -34.34
N GLY A 244 8.57 10.07 -34.10
CA GLY A 244 9.54 9.43 -34.98
C GLY A 244 9.83 8.00 -34.51
N ILE A 245 10.41 7.20 -35.40
CA ILE A 245 10.68 5.77 -35.18
C ILE A 245 12.09 5.47 -35.70
N CYS A 246 12.88 4.69 -34.96
CA CYS A 246 14.17 4.16 -35.41
C CYS A 246 14.29 2.65 -35.14
N SER A 247 15.06 1.96 -35.98
CA SER A 247 15.37 0.53 -35.89
C SER A 247 16.65 0.24 -36.68
N GLU A 248 17.33 -0.88 -36.41
CA GLU A 248 18.47 -1.33 -37.21
C GLU A 248 18.07 -1.51 -38.69
N GLU A 249 18.80 -0.89 -39.62
CA GLU A 249 18.53 -0.99 -41.06
C GLU A 249 18.72 -2.44 -41.56
N ASN A 250 17.75 -2.96 -42.32
CA ASN A 250 17.80 -4.29 -42.94
C ASN A 250 16.85 -4.35 -44.15
N ASN A 251 17.36 -4.75 -45.31
CA ASN A 251 16.63 -4.75 -46.58
C ASN A 251 15.75 -5.99 -46.78
N GLY A 252 14.68 -6.14 -46.00
CA GLY A 252 13.70 -7.21 -46.20
C GLY A 252 12.41 -7.04 -45.40
N ASP A 253 11.40 -7.83 -45.73
CA ASP A 253 10.13 -7.87 -44.99
C ASP A 253 10.36 -8.42 -43.57
N ILE A 254 10.34 -7.51 -42.59
CA ILE A 254 10.47 -7.84 -41.17
C ILE A 254 9.08 -7.82 -40.55
N GLU A 255 8.61 -8.98 -40.10
CA GLU A 255 7.41 -9.06 -39.27
C GLU A 255 7.72 -8.53 -37.85
N TRP A 256 6.94 -7.54 -37.42
CA TRP A 256 7.07 -6.88 -36.11
C TRP A 256 5.95 -7.32 -35.18
N THR A 257 6.31 -7.77 -33.99
CA THR A 257 5.40 -8.18 -32.91
C THR A 257 5.42 -7.15 -31.78
N TYR A 258 4.45 -7.26 -30.87
CA TYR A 258 4.31 -6.34 -29.74
C TYR A 258 4.53 -7.01 -28.35
N GLY A 259 5.16 -8.19 -28.33
CA GLY A 259 5.51 -8.92 -27.12
C GLY A 259 5.54 -10.43 -27.33
N SER A 260 6.21 -11.16 -26.43
CA SER A 260 6.36 -12.62 -26.49
C SER A 260 5.18 -13.39 -25.88
N PHE A 261 3.96 -12.84 -25.95
CA PHE A 261 2.75 -13.34 -25.27
C PHE A 261 1.52 -13.21 -26.18
N PRO A 262 0.53 -14.11 -26.10
CA PRO A 262 -0.69 -14.02 -26.91
C PRO A 262 -1.46 -12.72 -26.64
N LEU A 263 -1.91 -12.04 -27.68
CA LEU A 263 -2.64 -10.77 -27.55
C LEU A 263 -3.98 -10.98 -26.82
N GLU A 264 -4.61 -12.12 -27.03
CA GLU A 264 -5.86 -12.54 -26.39
C GLU A 264 -5.66 -12.77 -24.88
N GLU A 265 -4.49 -13.25 -24.47
CA GLU A 265 -4.15 -13.38 -23.05
C GLU A 265 -3.92 -12.00 -22.42
N TYR A 266 -3.26 -11.08 -23.13
CA TYR A 266 -3.09 -9.71 -22.67
C TYR A 266 -4.42 -8.94 -22.57
N VAL A 267 -5.34 -9.12 -23.53
CA VAL A 267 -6.73 -8.62 -23.44
C VAL A 267 -7.41 -9.15 -22.19
N LYS A 268 -7.42 -10.48 -22.01
CA LYS A 268 -8.02 -11.13 -20.82
C LYS A 268 -7.33 -10.72 -19.52
N ALA A 269 -6.04 -10.36 -19.53
CA ALA A 269 -5.34 -9.82 -18.37
C ALA A 269 -5.83 -8.42 -18.02
N LEU A 270 -5.95 -7.52 -19.01
CA LEU A 270 -6.53 -6.19 -18.78
C LEU A 270 -7.99 -6.27 -18.32
N GLU A 271 -8.79 -7.19 -18.87
CA GLU A 271 -10.16 -7.45 -18.42
C GLU A 271 -10.24 -7.95 -16.97
N ARG A 272 -9.33 -8.84 -16.54
CA ARG A 272 -9.24 -9.27 -15.13
C ARG A 272 -8.82 -8.12 -14.21
N SER A 273 -7.94 -7.22 -14.66
CA SER A 273 -7.53 -6.01 -13.90
C SER A 273 -8.59 -4.89 -13.90
N LYS A 274 -9.70 -5.05 -14.64
CA LYS A 274 -10.69 -3.99 -14.88
C LYS A 274 -11.41 -3.60 -13.58
N GLY A 275 -10.99 -2.47 -13.02
CA GLY A 275 -11.50 -1.95 -11.75
C GLY A 275 -10.57 -2.14 -10.56
N GLU A 276 -9.35 -2.67 -10.76
CA GLU A 276 -8.26 -2.56 -9.78
C GLU A 276 -7.87 -1.09 -9.58
N LEU A 277 -7.49 -0.75 -8.35
CA LEU A 277 -7.19 0.63 -7.96
C LEU A 277 -5.69 0.90 -8.07
N TYR A 278 -5.28 1.55 -9.16
CA TYR A 278 -3.90 1.95 -9.36
C TYR A 278 -3.60 3.30 -8.69
N TYR A 279 -2.63 3.35 -7.78
CA TYR A 279 -2.18 4.59 -7.17
C TYR A 279 -1.10 5.26 -8.02
N ASN A 280 -1.42 6.38 -8.66
CA ASN A 280 -0.43 7.22 -9.33
C ASN A 280 -0.05 8.44 -8.49
N HIS A 281 1.10 8.36 -7.81
CA HIS A 281 1.67 9.45 -7.03
C HIS A 281 1.88 10.74 -7.86
N SER A 282 2.13 10.64 -9.18
CA SER A 282 2.37 11.82 -10.03
C SER A 282 1.13 12.69 -10.28
N LEU A 283 -0.06 12.28 -9.80
CA LEU A 283 -1.30 13.06 -9.88
C LEU A 283 -1.52 13.97 -8.65
N GLY A 284 -0.54 14.06 -7.75
CA GLY A 284 -0.66 14.83 -6.51
C GLY A 284 -1.57 14.17 -5.47
N MET A 285 -1.87 14.89 -4.40
CA MET A 285 -2.81 14.46 -3.37
C MET A 285 -4.25 14.39 -3.92
N GLN A 286 -4.85 13.19 -3.90
CA GLN A 286 -6.22 12.92 -4.31
C GLN A 286 -7.10 12.67 -3.07
N TYR A 287 -8.32 13.23 -3.04
CA TYR A 287 -9.21 13.17 -1.88
C TYR A 287 -10.69 13.26 -2.25
N SER A 288 -11.55 12.72 -1.38
CA SER A 288 -13.01 12.87 -1.41
C SER A 288 -13.52 13.47 -0.10
N LYS A 289 -14.57 14.29 -0.19
CA LYS A 289 -15.39 14.68 0.96
C LYS A 289 -16.36 13.55 1.29
N ILE A 290 -16.34 13.05 2.53
CA ILE A 290 -17.25 11.99 3.01
C ILE A 290 -18.39 12.61 3.83
N THR A 291 -18.09 13.63 4.64
CA THR A 291 -19.08 14.44 5.37
C THR A 291 -18.62 15.90 5.45
N GLU A 292 -19.41 16.80 6.05
CA GLU A 292 -19.00 18.19 6.31
C GLU A 292 -17.74 18.35 7.18
N GLN A 293 -17.39 17.32 7.96
CA GLN A 293 -16.23 17.28 8.85
C GLN A 293 -15.19 16.21 8.49
N ILE A 294 -15.48 15.26 7.59
CA ILE A 294 -14.58 14.13 7.28
C ILE A 294 -14.24 14.10 5.79
N TYR A 295 -12.95 14.12 5.49
CA TYR A 295 -12.36 13.95 4.16
C TYR A 295 -11.41 12.74 4.20
N VAL A 296 -11.34 11.99 3.10
CA VAL A 296 -10.48 10.81 2.95
C VAL A 296 -9.64 10.96 1.69
N GLY A 297 -8.36 10.58 1.73
CA GLY A 297 -7.52 10.61 0.54
C GLY A 297 -6.15 9.96 0.69
N SER A 298 -5.34 10.14 -0.35
CA SER A 298 -3.94 9.75 -0.43
C SER A 298 -3.04 10.64 0.43
N CYS A 299 -1.74 10.35 0.46
CA CYS A 299 -0.77 11.12 1.20
C CYS A 299 -0.66 12.58 0.75
N ILE A 300 -0.36 13.46 1.70
CA ILE A 300 0.12 14.83 1.46
C ILE A 300 1.55 14.71 0.92
N GLN A 301 1.84 15.33 -0.24
CA GLN A 301 3.16 15.22 -0.88
C GLN A 301 4.01 16.48 -0.68
N SER A 302 3.37 17.64 -0.63
CA SER A 302 4.02 18.95 -0.65
C SER A 302 3.37 19.95 0.30
N GLU A 303 4.09 21.02 0.62
CA GLU A 303 3.57 22.23 1.29
C GLU A 303 2.35 22.81 0.55
N SER A 304 2.34 22.74 -0.79
CA SER A 304 1.18 23.18 -1.60
C SER A 304 -0.08 22.37 -1.29
N ASP A 305 0.05 21.10 -0.91
CA ASP A 305 -1.09 20.26 -0.53
C ASP A 305 -1.60 20.63 0.87
N VAL A 306 -0.71 21.01 1.80
CA VAL A 306 -1.10 21.55 3.10
C VAL A 306 -1.86 22.86 2.93
N GLN A 307 -1.40 23.76 2.04
CA GLN A 307 -2.13 24.98 1.71
C GLN A 307 -3.51 24.69 1.10
N LYS A 308 -3.64 23.69 0.22
CA LYS A 308 -4.95 23.23 -0.30
C LYS A 308 -5.88 22.79 0.83
N LEU A 309 -5.40 21.97 1.78
CA LEU A 309 -6.17 21.55 2.95
C LEU A 309 -6.58 22.74 3.83
N SER A 310 -5.68 23.69 4.07
CA SER A 310 -5.98 24.92 4.82
C SER A 310 -7.09 25.74 4.13
N ASN A 311 -7.03 25.87 2.80
CA ASN A 311 -8.04 26.59 2.02
C ASN A 311 -9.42 25.88 2.02
N MET A 312 -9.46 24.57 2.26
CA MET A 312 -10.69 23.79 2.47
C MET A 312 -11.21 23.85 3.93
N GLY A 313 -10.52 24.59 4.81
CA GLY A 313 -10.83 24.69 6.22
C GLY A 313 -10.59 23.39 6.99
N ILE A 314 -9.70 22.51 6.52
CA ILE A 314 -9.20 21.39 7.32
C ILE A 314 -8.42 21.95 8.52
N THR A 315 -8.71 21.47 9.73
CA THR A 315 -8.01 21.90 10.96
C THR A 315 -7.34 20.76 11.71
N ALA A 316 -7.46 19.52 11.22
CA ALA A 316 -6.65 18.39 11.68
C ALA A 316 -6.39 17.38 10.54
N VAL A 317 -5.26 16.69 10.61
CA VAL A 317 -4.91 15.57 9.72
C VAL A 317 -4.66 14.34 10.59
N LEU A 318 -5.29 13.22 10.25
CA LEU A 318 -5.04 11.91 10.86
C LEU A 318 -4.31 11.04 9.84
N ASN A 319 -3.00 10.89 10.02
CA ASN A 319 -2.11 10.20 9.08
C ASN A 319 -1.73 8.80 9.57
N PHE A 320 -2.00 7.79 8.75
CA PHE A 320 -1.67 6.39 9.02
C PHE A 320 -0.38 5.89 8.34
N GLN A 321 0.36 6.73 7.62
CA GLN A 321 1.67 6.36 7.07
C GLN A 321 2.75 6.24 8.16
N SER A 322 3.65 5.28 7.99
CA SER A 322 4.94 5.25 8.70
C SER A 322 5.92 6.30 8.17
N GLU A 323 7.02 6.51 8.89
CA GLU A 323 8.14 7.34 8.42
C GLU A 323 8.83 6.70 7.20
N SER A 324 9.01 5.38 7.22
CA SER A 324 9.56 4.59 6.12
C SER A 324 8.73 4.71 4.83
N GLU A 325 7.40 4.69 4.90
CA GLU A 325 6.56 4.90 3.71
C GLU A 325 6.75 6.30 3.13
N ARG A 326 6.74 7.33 3.97
CA ARG A 326 6.94 8.72 3.51
C ARG A 326 8.31 8.90 2.86
N ALA A 327 9.37 8.38 3.47
CA ALA A 327 10.71 8.39 2.90
C ALA A 327 10.77 7.66 1.54
N ASN A 328 10.15 6.48 1.42
CA ASN A 328 10.11 5.72 0.17
C ASN A 328 9.40 6.47 -0.98
N TRP A 329 8.37 7.25 -0.67
CA TRP A 329 7.68 8.12 -1.64
C TRP A 329 8.34 9.51 -1.81
N GLY A 330 9.49 9.76 -1.20
CA GLY A 330 10.21 11.05 -1.28
C GLY A 330 9.53 12.21 -0.53
N ILE A 331 8.58 11.90 0.35
CA ILE A 331 7.78 12.87 1.10
C ILE A 331 8.59 13.39 2.29
N TYR A 332 8.94 14.68 2.30
CA TYR A 332 9.74 15.27 3.36
C TYR A 332 8.89 15.65 4.58
N SER A 333 8.66 14.65 5.45
CA SER A 333 7.78 14.72 6.63
C SER A 333 8.00 15.94 7.53
N ARG A 334 9.24 16.42 7.67
CA ARG A 334 9.56 17.58 8.54
C ARG A 334 8.88 18.85 8.05
N ALA A 335 9.11 19.25 6.80
CA ALA A 335 8.51 20.47 6.24
C ALA A 335 6.98 20.38 6.21
N ILE A 336 6.40 19.20 5.92
CA ILE A 336 4.93 19.03 5.97
C ILE A 336 4.40 19.23 7.39
N ASN A 337 5.05 18.68 8.42
CA ASN A 337 4.64 18.92 9.81
C ASN A 337 4.77 20.41 10.20
N GLU A 338 5.88 21.05 9.85
CA GLU A 338 6.14 22.47 10.13
C GLU A 338 5.12 23.39 9.41
N PHE A 339 4.83 23.13 8.13
CA PHE A 339 3.83 23.86 7.36
C PHE A 339 2.40 23.60 7.87
N CYS A 340 2.08 22.38 8.35
CA CYS A 340 0.83 22.11 9.05
C CYS A 340 0.70 22.95 10.32
N CYS A 341 1.75 23.01 11.16
CA CYS A 341 1.77 23.86 12.36
C CYS A 341 1.55 25.34 12.01
N ASN A 342 2.29 25.87 11.02
CA ASN A 342 2.12 27.24 10.54
C ASN A 342 0.72 27.53 9.98
N SER A 343 0.06 26.51 9.39
CA SER A 343 -1.32 26.58 8.89
C SER A 343 -2.39 26.36 9.96
N ASN A 344 -2.02 26.20 11.24
CA ASN A 344 -2.91 25.82 12.35
C ASN A 344 -3.63 24.46 12.14
N ILE A 345 -3.02 23.54 11.39
CA ILE A 345 -3.52 22.19 11.12
C ILE A 345 -2.88 21.21 12.11
N LEU A 346 -3.71 20.60 12.97
CA LEU A 346 -3.25 19.59 13.93
C LEU A 346 -2.93 18.26 13.23
N MET A 347 -1.65 18.02 12.94
CA MET A 347 -1.16 16.74 12.40
C MET A 347 -1.02 15.68 13.51
N VAL A 348 -1.76 14.58 13.39
CA VAL A 348 -1.68 13.39 14.25
C VAL A 348 -1.19 12.21 13.43
N ASN A 349 0.05 11.77 13.68
CA ASN A 349 0.64 10.60 13.02
C ASN A 349 0.41 9.34 13.89
N TYR A 350 -0.30 8.34 13.35
CA TYR A 350 -0.54 7.05 14.01
C TYR A 350 -0.34 5.89 13.01
N PRO A 351 0.92 5.47 12.76
CA PRO A 351 1.23 4.55 11.67
C PRO A 351 0.49 3.20 11.75
N ILE A 352 -0.18 2.82 10.65
CA ILE A 352 -0.77 1.49 10.41
C ILE A 352 -0.01 0.88 9.23
N ARG A 353 0.45 -0.37 9.35
CA ARG A 353 1.22 -1.05 8.29
C ARG A 353 0.37 -1.26 7.03
N GLU A 354 1.00 -1.03 5.87
CA GLU A 354 0.37 -1.25 4.57
C GLU A 354 0.27 -2.77 4.28
N VAL A 355 -0.90 -3.21 3.78
CA VAL A 355 -1.24 -4.62 3.49
C VAL A 355 -1.15 -5.57 4.72
N ASP A 356 -1.29 -5.04 5.94
CA ASP A 356 -1.29 -5.82 7.19
C ASP A 356 -2.66 -5.75 7.88
N SER A 357 -3.55 -6.68 7.52
CA SER A 357 -4.89 -6.83 8.10
C SER A 357 -4.89 -6.95 9.63
N VAL A 358 -3.83 -7.50 10.22
CA VAL A 358 -3.73 -7.76 11.66
C VAL A 358 -3.34 -6.49 12.42
N ASP A 359 -2.39 -5.72 11.89
CA ASP A 359 -2.03 -4.41 12.42
C ASP A 359 -3.16 -3.38 12.24
N LEU A 360 -3.84 -3.39 11.08
CA LEU A 360 -5.04 -2.58 10.82
C LEU A 360 -6.16 -2.89 11.81
N ARG A 361 -6.59 -4.15 11.92
CA ARG A 361 -7.58 -4.63 12.91
C ARG A 361 -7.25 -4.14 14.31
N LYS A 362 -6.00 -4.31 14.76
CA LYS A 362 -5.57 -3.95 16.12
C LYS A 362 -5.51 -2.45 16.37
N LYS A 363 -5.37 -1.64 15.33
CA LYS A 363 -5.25 -0.17 15.42
C LYS A 363 -6.57 0.57 15.18
N LEU A 364 -7.51 0.00 14.41
CA LEU A 364 -8.82 0.61 14.13
C LEU A 364 -9.56 1.11 15.39
N PRO A 365 -9.65 0.36 16.52
CA PRO A 365 -10.27 0.84 17.77
C PRO A 365 -9.68 2.16 18.29
N PHE A 366 -8.36 2.34 18.17
CA PHE A 366 -7.67 3.56 18.60
C PHE A 366 -7.83 4.69 17.57
N SER A 367 -7.72 4.38 16.28
CA SER A 367 -7.90 5.34 15.18
C SER A 367 -9.30 5.93 15.14
N VAL A 368 -10.35 5.12 15.32
CA VAL A 368 -11.75 5.60 15.42
C VAL A 368 -11.95 6.42 16.69
N GLY A 369 -11.30 6.03 17.80
CA GLY A 369 -11.30 6.82 19.03
C GLY A 369 -10.65 8.20 18.87
N LEU A 370 -9.55 8.31 18.12
CA LEU A 370 -8.94 9.59 17.73
C LEU A 370 -9.87 10.43 16.86
N LEU A 371 -10.44 9.83 15.80
CA LEU A 371 -11.35 10.49 14.88
C LEU A 371 -12.56 11.08 15.63
N LEU A 372 -13.21 10.31 16.50
CA LEU A 372 -14.28 10.80 17.38
C LEU A 372 -13.81 11.92 18.31
N ARG A 373 -12.63 11.82 18.91
CA ARG A 373 -12.09 12.86 19.80
C ARG A 373 -11.85 14.19 19.09
N LEU A 374 -11.36 14.15 17.85
CA LEU A 374 -11.15 15.34 17.01
C LEU A 374 -12.48 15.95 16.54
N LEU A 375 -13.45 15.13 16.12
CA LEU A 375 -14.79 15.59 15.75
C LEU A 375 -15.53 16.25 16.92
N ARG A 376 -15.40 15.70 18.14
CA ARG A 376 -15.93 16.32 19.38
C ARG A 376 -15.19 17.59 19.82
N LYS A 377 -14.13 17.98 19.13
CA LYS A 377 -13.47 19.29 19.23
C LYS A 377 -13.78 20.22 18.05
N ASN A 378 -14.77 19.85 17.22
CA ASN A 378 -15.21 20.56 16.02
C ASN A 378 -14.10 20.74 14.96
N HIS A 379 -13.13 19.82 14.89
CA HIS A 379 -12.20 19.78 13.78
C HIS A 379 -12.89 19.30 12.50
N ARG A 380 -12.52 19.90 11.37
CA ARG A 380 -12.69 19.30 10.04
C ARG A 380 -11.40 18.55 9.71
N ILE A 381 -11.52 17.27 9.37
CA ILE A 381 -10.43 16.29 9.46
C ILE A 381 -10.18 15.67 8.10
N PHE A 382 -8.91 15.64 7.70
CA PHE A 382 -8.43 14.83 6.58
C PHE A 382 -7.80 13.53 7.10
N VAL A 383 -8.37 12.38 6.75
CA VAL A 383 -7.90 11.05 7.13
C VAL A 383 -7.13 10.45 5.95
N THR A 384 -5.84 10.19 6.14
CA THR A 384 -4.90 9.89 5.05
C THR A 384 -4.02 8.66 5.34
N CYS A 385 -3.69 7.95 4.26
CA CYS A 385 -2.63 6.94 4.18
C CYS A 385 -1.95 7.09 2.81
N THR A 386 -0.99 6.22 2.44
CA THR A 386 -0.26 6.33 1.17
C THR A 386 -1.17 6.52 -0.04
N THR A 387 -2.06 5.54 -0.30
CA THR A 387 -2.88 5.49 -1.52
C THR A 387 -4.25 6.15 -1.36
N GLY A 388 -4.79 6.17 -0.14
CA GLY A 388 -6.19 6.50 0.14
C GLY A 388 -7.17 5.32 0.00
N PHE A 389 -6.72 4.15 -0.48
CA PHE A 389 -7.62 3.07 -0.89
C PHE A 389 -8.03 2.08 0.21
N ASP A 390 -7.33 2.04 1.35
CA ASP A 390 -7.55 1.04 2.40
C ASP A 390 -7.56 1.63 3.82
N ARG A 391 -6.38 1.83 4.44
CA ARG A 391 -6.25 2.20 5.86
C ARG A 391 -7.06 3.43 6.27
N SER A 392 -7.11 4.48 5.44
CA SER A 392 -7.90 5.69 5.70
C SER A 392 -9.43 5.49 5.57
N PRO A 393 -10.00 4.97 4.46
CA PRO A 393 -11.43 4.68 4.38
C PRO A 393 -11.88 3.59 5.36
N ALA A 394 -11.05 2.59 5.67
CA ALA A 394 -11.36 1.57 6.69
C ALA A 394 -11.64 2.20 8.06
N CYS A 395 -10.85 3.19 8.49
CA CYS A 395 -11.10 3.93 9.72
C CYS A 395 -12.39 4.75 9.68
N VAL A 396 -12.77 5.32 8.53
CA VAL A 396 -14.00 6.11 8.40
C VAL A 396 -15.25 5.22 8.36
N ILE A 397 -15.19 4.08 7.67
CA ILE A 397 -16.25 3.06 7.68
C ILE A 397 -16.44 2.51 9.10
N ALA A 398 -15.35 2.17 9.80
CA ALA A 398 -15.40 1.73 11.19
C ALA A 398 -15.98 2.82 12.12
N TYR A 399 -15.67 4.10 11.90
CA TYR A 399 -16.30 5.19 12.65
C TYR A 399 -17.82 5.29 12.41
N LEU A 400 -18.27 5.24 11.15
CA LEU A 400 -19.70 5.26 10.83
C LEU A 400 -20.42 4.03 11.43
N HIS A 401 -19.80 2.86 11.35
CA HIS A 401 -20.35 1.63 11.88
C HIS A 401 -20.43 1.61 13.42
N TRP A 402 -19.37 2.01 14.12
CA TRP A 402 -19.27 1.87 15.58
C TRP A 402 -19.82 3.05 16.38
N ILE A 403 -19.88 4.24 15.79
CA ILE A 403 -20.24 5.48 16.51
C ILE A 403 -21.57 6.07 16.05
N GLN A 404 -21.90 5.93 14.76
CA GLN A 404 -23.12 6.46 14.12
C GLN A 404 -24.18 5.37 13.85
N ASP A 405 -24.08 4.23 14.54
CA ASP A 405 -24.97 3.05 14.48
C ASP A 405 -25.36 2.58 13.05
N THR A 406 -24.46 2.80 12.09
CA THR A 406 -24.72 2.45 10.69
C THR A 406 -24.38 0.99 10.44
N ALA A 407 -25.24 0.24 9.74
CA ALA A 407 -24.92 -1.12 9.31
C ALA A 407 -23.65 -1.14 8.46
N LEU A 408 -22.72 -2.08 8.71
CA LEU A 408 -21.41 -2.11 8.07
C LEU A 408 -21.49 -2.10 6.53
N SER A 409 -22.46 -2.81 5.95
CA SER A 409 -22.71 -2.83 4.50
C SER A 409 -23.09 -1.45 3.96
N ALA A 410 -23.94 -0.70 4.65
CA ALA A 410 -24.33 0.66 4.27
C ALA A 410 -23.17 1.65 4.47
N ALA A 411 -22.45 1.59 5.60
CA ALA A 411 -21.28 2.42 5.86
C ALA A 411 -20.17 2.21 4.82
N HIS A 412 -19.90 0.95 4.46
CA HIS A 412 -18.96 0.58 3.41
C HIS A 412 -19.40 1.15 2.05
N ASN A 413 -20.62 0.85 1.62
CA ASN A 413 -21.13 1.26 0.31
C ASN A 413 -21.19 2.79 0.16
N PHE A 414 -21.53 3.51 1.23
CA PHE A 414 -21.51 4.97 1.28
C PHE A 414 -20.11 5.53 1.04
N VAL A 415 -19.08 5.03 1.74
CA VAL A 415 -17.70 5.49 1.56
C VAL A 415 -17.14 5.09 0.20
N THR A 416 -17.37 3.85 -0.28
CA THR A 416 -16.91 3.41 -1.60
C THR A 416 -17.64 4.09 -2.76
N GLY A 417 -18.84 4.62 -2.54
CA GLY A 417 -19.59 5.41 -3.52
C GLY A 417 -19.09 6.86 -3.65
N LEU A 418 -18.48 7.41 -2.60
CA LEU A 418 -17.92 8.76 -2.58
C LEU A 418 -16.40 8.81 -2.82
N HIS A 419 -15.69 7.72 -2.53
CA HIS A 419 -14.24 7.59 -2.70
C HIS A 419 -13.89 6.24 -3.31
N SER A 420 -13.11 6.23 -4.39
CA SER A 420 -12.72 4.98 -5.06
C SER A 420 -11.70 4.23 -4.20
N CYS A 421 -12.17 3.25 -3.43
CA CYS A 421 -11.39 2.53 -2.43
C CYS A 421 -11.81 1.05 -2.31
N ARG A 422 -10.94 0.22 -1.74
CA ARG A 422 -11.14 -1.21 -1.44
C ARG A 422 -10.60 -1.53 -0.03
N PRO A 423 -11.22 -1.01 1.04
CA PRO A 423 -10.76 -1.21 2.41
C PRO A 423 -10.95 -2.66 2.89
N ASP A 424 -10.06 -3.11 3.78
CA ASP A 424 -10.14 -4.44 4.40
C ASP A 424 -11.36 -4.57 5.33
N ARG A 425 -12.48 -4.94 4.72
CA ARG A 425 -13.75 -5.22 5.38
C ARG A 425 -13.63 -6.33 6.44
N PRO A 426 -12.98 -7.49 6.19
CA PRO A 426 -12.68 -8.46 7.24
C PRO A 426 -12.01 -7.86 8.48
N ALA A 427 -10.97 -7.01 8.34
CA ALA A 427 -10.30 -6.38 9.47
C ALA A 427 -11.23 -5.50 10.31
N ILE A 428 -12.19 -4.82 9.67
CA ILE A 428 -13.25 -4.07 10.38
C ILE A 428 -14.18 -5.03 11.14
N VAL A 429 -14.66 -6.12 10.52
CA VAL A 429 -15.55 -7.10 11.19
C VAL A 429 -14.86 -7.77 12.39
N TRP A 430 -13.59 -8.18 12.25
CA TRP A 430 -12.80 -8.69 13.37
C TRP A 430 -12.69 -7.65 14.50
N ALA A 431 -12.38 -6.39 14.18
CA ALA A 431 -12.26 -5.34 15.18
C ALA A 431 -13.61 -4.96 15.84
N THR A 432 -14.73 -5.09 15.14
CA THR A 432 -16.09 -5.03 15.72
C THR A 432 -16.26 -6.09 16.82
N TRP A 433 -15.89 -7.35 16.56
CA TRP A 433 -16.00 -8.41 17.56
C TRP A 433 -15.00 -8.26 18.71
N ASP A 434 -13.78 -7.78 18.46
CA ASP A 434 -12.79 -7.51 19.52
C ASP A 434 -13.23 -6.35 20.46
N LEU A 435 -14.03 -5.40 19.95
CA LEU A 435 -14.68 -4.34 20.73
C LEU A 435 -15.83 -4.87 21.58
N ILE A 436 -16.71 -5.69 20.99
CA ILE A 436 -17.84 -6.31 21.69
C ILE A 436 -17.32 -7.21 22.83
N ALA A 437 -16.30 -8.04 22.57
CA ALA A 437 -15.64 -8.87 23.58
C ALA A 437 -15.06 -8.07 24.76
N MET A 438 -14.58 -6.83 24.52
CA MET A 438 -14.10 -5.92 25.57
C MET A 438 -15.23 -5.39 26.47
N ALA A 439 -16.48 -5.38 26.01
CA ALA A 439 -17.66 -5.07 26.82
C ALA A 439 -18.25 -6.31 27.51
N GLU A 440 -18.17 -7.48 26.87
CA GLU A 440 -18.72 -8.75 27.38
C GLU A 440 -17.99 -9.33 28.60
N ASN A 441 -16.77 -8.86 28.89
CA ASN A 441 -15.93 -9.28 30.04
C ASN A 441 -15.77 -10.81 30.15
N GLY A 442 -15.79 -11.54 29.02
CA GLY A 442 -15.61 -12.99 28.98
C GLY A 442 -16.88 -13.84 29.13
N LYS A 443 -18.07 -13.26 29.07
CA LYS A 443 -19.32 -14.03 28.89
C LYS A 443 -19.29 -14.78 27.55
N ILE A 444 -19.55 -16.09 27.56
CA ILE A 444 -19.54 -16.93 26.34
C ILE A 444 -20.96 -17.12 25.76
N ASP A 445 -22.01 -16.92 26.54
CA ASP A 445 -23.43 -17.10 26.15
C ASP A 445 -23.94 -16.11 25.08
N GLY A 446 -24.19 -16.59 23.86
CA GLY A 446 -24.61 -15.79 22.70
C GLY A 446 -24.27 -16.43 21.34
N SER A 447 -24.67 -15.76 20.26
CA SER A 447 -24.47 -16.24 18.88
C SER A 447 -22.98 -16.35 18.47
N PRO A 448 -22.60 -17.33 17.63
CA PRO A 448 -21.24 -17.43 17.08
C PRO A 448 -20.78 -16.17 16.34
N THR A 449 -19.46 -15.94 16.38
CA THR A 449 -18.79 -14.77 15.77
C THR A 449 -17.65 -15.16 14.82
N HIS A 450 -17.20 -16.41 14.86
CA HIS A 450 -16.13 -16.93 14.01
C HIS A 450 -16.47 -18.34 13.48
N VAL A 451 -15.90 -18.68 12.33
CA VAL A 451 -15.88 -20.02 11.75
C VAL A 451 -14.44 -20.54 11.85
N VAL A 452 -14.26 -21.72 12.45
CA VAL A 452 -12.94 -22.31 12.71
C VAL A 452 -12.81 -23.66 12.01
N ASN A 453 -11.76 -23.83 11.23
CA ASN A 453 -11.39 -25.08 10.60
C ASN A 453 -10.35 -25.80 11.46
N PHE A 454 -10.79 -26.78 12.23
CA PHE A 454 -9.90 -27.66 12.99
C PHE A 454 -9.26 -28.68 12.05
N VAL A 455 -7.93 -28.60 11.88
CA VAL A 455 -7.18 -29.43 10.94
C VAL A 455 -6.36 -30.50 11.69
N TRP A 456 -6.50 -31.76 11.28
CA TRP A 456 -5.64 -32.87 11.69
C TRP A 456 -4.82 -33.35 10.49
N ASN A 457 -3.49 -33.24 10.57
CA ASN A 457 -2.57 -33.54 9.46
C ASN A 457 -1.75 -34.83 9.66
N ASN A 458 -1.93 -35.53 10.78
CA ASN A 458 -1.12 -36.70 11.15
C ASN A 458 -1.69 -38.02 10.60
N GLY A 459 -2.76 -37.97 9.80
CA GLY A 459 -3.43 -39.13 9.21
C GLY A 459 -4.19 -40.01 10.23
N CYS A 460 -4.76 -41.08 9.70
CA CYS A 460 -5.30 -42.22 10.43
C CYS A 460 -4.99 -43.50 9.63
N ARG A 461 -5.33 -44.68 10.17
CA ARG A 461 -5.28 -45.92 9.38
C ARG A 461 -6.47 -46.01 8.42
N GLU A 462 -6.33 -46.81 7.37
CA GLU A 462 -7.43 -47.10 6.46
C GLU A 462 -8.62 -47.71 7.24
N GLY A 463 -9.81 -47.12 7.08
CA GLY A 463 -11.01 -47.45 7.86
C GLY A 463 -11.15 -46.78 9.24
N GLU A 464 -10.14 -46.07 9.76
CA GLU A 464 -10.29 -45.28 10.99
C GLU A 464 -10.99 -43.94 10.71
N GLU A 465 -12.01 -43.60 11.50
CA GLU A 465 -12.61 -42.25 11.47
C GLU A 465 -11.84 -41.26 12.35
N VAL A 466 -11.85 -39.99 11.94
CA VAL A 466 -11.32 -38.84 12.70
C VAL A 466 -12.49 -37.98 13.15
N CYS A 467 -12.67 -37.82 14.46
CA CYS A 467 -13.67 -36.96 15.06
C CYS A 467 -13.02 -35.88 15.94
N LEU A 468 -13.69 -34.74 16.09
CA LEU A 468 -13.32 -33.61 16.93
C LEU A 468 -14.25 -33.56 18.15
N VAL A 469 -13.66 -33.35 19.34
CA VAL A 469 -14.37 -33.22 20.62
C VAL A 469 -13.76 -32.08 21.44
N GLY A 470 -14.56 -31.31 22.17
CA GLY A 470 -14.04 -30.25 23.03
C GLY A 470 -15.12 -29.57 23.87
N ASP A 471 -14.78 -28.42 24.45
CA ASP A 471 -15.71 -27.62 25.27
C ASP A 471 -17.02 -27.31 24.51
N PHE A 472 -16.91 -27.08 23.19
CA PHE A 472 -18.02 -26.75 22.30
C PHE A 472 -18.87 -27.94 21.83
N THR A 473 -18.53 -29.19 22.18
CA THR A 473 -19.32 -30.39 21.80
C THR A 473 -20.08 -30.96 23.00
N GLY A 474 -21.03 -30.15 23.51
CA GLY A 474 -21.85 -30.51 24.68
C GLY A 474 -21.05 -30.69 25.97
N ASN A 475 -19.95 -29.93 26.14
CA ASN A 475 -18.90 -30.17 27.12
C ASN A 475 -18.33 -31.60 27.02
N TRP A 476 -17.63 -31.88 25.91
CA TRP A 476 -16.91 -33.14 25.64
C TRP A 476 -17.76 -34.42 25.52
N LYS A 477 -19.09 -34.30 25.42
CA LYS A 477 -20.03 -35.44 25.31
C LYS A 477 -20.30 -35.86 23.88
N GLU A 478 -20.27 -34.92 22.95
CA GLU A 478 -20.59 -35.12 21.53
C GLU A 478 -19.32 -35.07 20.68
N SER A 479 -19.38 -35.60 19.45
CA SER A 479 -18.24 -35.64 18.54
C SER A 479 -18.61 -35.23 17.11
N ILE A 480 -17.86 -34.28 16.55
CA ILE A 480 -18.03 -33.80 15.17
C ILE A 480 -17.12 -34.60 14.24
N LYS A 481 -17.67 -35.32 13.27
CA LYS A 481 -16.89 -36.08 12.28
C LYS A 481 -16.13 -35.14 11.33
N ALA A 482 -14.83 -35.36 11.17
CA ALA A 482 -13.99 -34.57 10.27
C ALA A 482 -14.04 -35.12 8.84
N VAL A 483 -14.01 -34.23 7.85
CA VAL A 483 -14.00 -34.54 6.42
C VAL A 483 -12.57 -34.75 5.95
N HIS A 484 -12.29 -35.89 5.33
CA HIS A 484 -11.01 -36.15 4.66
C HIS A 484 -10.80 -35.21 3.47
N LYS A 485 -9.61 -34.65 3.31
CA LYS A 485 -9.24 -33.72 2.24
C LYS A 485 -8.14 -34.28 1.31
N GLY A 486 -7.92 -35.59 1.36
CA GLY A 486 -6.80 -36.25 0.68
C GLY A 486 -5.51 -36.25 1.50
N GLY A 487 -4.63 -37.20 1.19
CA GLY A 487 -3.40 -37.43 1.97
C GLY A 487 -3.71 -37.70 3.45
N SER A 488 -2.94 -37.08 4.34
CA SER A 488 -3.07 -37.21 5.79
C SER A 488 -3.98 -36.15 6.45
N ARG A 489 -4.70 -35.34 5.66
CA ARG A 489 -5.42 -34.14 6.11
C ARG A 489 -6.93 -34.39 6.32
N TYR A 490 -7.41 -34.05 7.50
CA TYR A 490 -8.82 -34.10 7.90
C TYR A 490 -9.23 -32.74 8.48
N GLU A 491 -10.45 -32.28 8.18
CA GLU A 491 -10.93 -30.96 8.58
C GLU A 491 -12.35 -31.02 9.16
N ALA A 492 -12.57 -30.34 10.28
CA ALA A 492 -13.90 -30.07 10.84
C ALA A 492 -14.13 -28.56 10.95
N GLU A 493 -15.14 -28.04 10.24
CA GLU A 493 -15.58 -26.64 10.37
C GLU A 493 -16.54 -26.52 11.55
N VAL A 494 -16.27 -25.60 12.49
CA VAL A 494 -17.11 -25.34 13.67
C VAL A 494 -17.35 -23.84 13.82
N ARG A 495 -18.61 -23.46 14.10
CA ARG A 495 -18.98 -22.06 14.40
C ARG A 495 -18.85 -21.82 15.90
N LEU A 496 -18.00 -20.86 16.28
CA LEU A 496 -17.65 -20.59 17.66
C LEU A 496 -17.74 -19.08 17.96
N ARG A 497 -17.87 -18.72 19.23
CA ARG A 497 -17.78 -17.32 19.68
C ARG A 497 -16.33 -16.95 19.99
N HIS A 498 -16.06 -15.66 20.19
CA HIS A 498 -14.86 -15.20 20.89
C HIS A 498 -14.68 -15.99 22.21
N GLY A 499 -13.46 -16.45 22.50
CA GLY A 499 -13.19 -17.23 23.72
C GLY A 499 -11.97 -18.14 23.64
N LYS A 500 -11.70 -18.85 24.72
CA LYS A 500 -10.67 -19.90 24.81
C LYS A 500 -11.37 -21.26 24.89
N TYR A 501 -11.00 -22.18 24.00
CA TYR A 501 -11.60 -23.52 23.94
C TYR A 501 -10.50 -24.58 23.99
N LYS A 502 -10.70 -25.60 24.81
CA LYS A 502 -9.94 -26.85 24.85
C LYS A 502 -10.60 -27.89 23.95
N TYR A 503 -9.78 -28.72 23.29
CA TYR A 503 -10.25 -29.78 22.40
C TYR A 503 -9.25 -30.93 22.24
N LYS A 504 -9.72 -32.04 21.67
CA LYS A 504 -8.94 -33.20 21.20
C LYS A 504 -9.55 -33.74 19.91
N PHE A 505 -8.79 -34.61 19.25
CA PHE A 505 -9.32 -35.49 18.21
C PHE A 505 -9.48 -36.91 18.77
N ILE A 506 -10.46 -37.66 18.25
CA ILE A 506 -10.58 -39.10 18.45
C ILE A 506 -10.27 -39.75 17.10
N ILE A 507 -9.28 -40.65 17.06
CA ILE A 507 -8.87 -41.39 15.86
C ILE A 507 -8.85 -42.88 16.20
N GLY A 508 -9.71 -43.67 15.55
CA GLY A 508 -9.85 -45.11 15.84
C GLY A 508 -10.25 -45.40 17.30
N GLY A 509 -11.14 -44.57 17.86
CA GLY A 509 -11.53 -44.60 19.28
C GLY A 509 -10.47 -44.07 20.26
N GLN A 510 -9.25 -43.75 19.81
CA GLN A 510 -8.17 -43.25 20.66
C GLN A 510 -8.16 -41.72 20.72
N TRP A 511 -8.20 -41.18 21.93
CA TRP A 511 -8.10 -39.73 22.19
C TRP A 511 -6.67 -39.23 21.96
N ARG A 512 -6.49 -38.27 21.04
CA ARG A 512 -5.19 -37.67 20.69
C ARG A 512 -5.26 -36.15 20.71
N HIS A 513 -4.11 -35.53 20.96
CA HIS A 513 -3.87 -34.10 20.71
C HIS A 513 -2.82 -33.97 19.59
N SER A 514 -2.84 -32.86 18.85
CA SER A 514 -1.76 -32.52 17.94
C SER A 514 -0.60 -31.90 18.72
N THR A 515 0.61 -32.42 18.53
CA THR A 515 1.84 -31.91 19.13
C THR A 515 2.38 -30.64 18.46
N SER A 516 1.86 -30.29 17.27
CA SER A 516 2.24 -29.07 16.53
C SER A 516 1.36 -27.85 16.83
N LEU A 517 0.28 -28.03 17.60
CA LEU A 517 -0.67 -26.98 17.98
C LEU A 517 -0.56 -26.67 19.48
N PRO A 518 -0.99 -25.48 19.95
CA PRO A 518 -0.93 -25.14 21.37
C PRO A 518 -1.67 -26.18 22.22
N THR A 519 -1.11 -26.46 23.39
CA THR A 519 -1.66 -27.40 24.38
C THR A 519 -1.70 -26.80 25.77
N GLU A 520 -2.59 -27.32 26.61
CA GLU A 520 -2.68 -27.01 28.03
C GLU A 520 -2.98 -28.29 28.81
N ARG A 521 -2.46 -28.37 30.04
CA ARG A 521 -2.74 -29.48 30.94
C ARG A 521 -3.94 -29.13 31.82
N ASP A 522 -4.89 -30.05 31.99
CA ASP A 522 -5.97 -29.90 32.95
C ASP A 522 -5.57 -30.40 34.36
N GLU A 523 -6.44 -30.13 35.33
CA GLU A 523 -6.26 -30.45 36.76
C GLU A 523 -6.14 -31.97 37.01
N HIS A 524 -6.70 -32.78 36.11
CA HIS A 524 -6.61 -34.25 36.13
C HIS A 524 -5.35 -34.76 35.40
N GLY A 525 -4.48 -33.85 34.94
CA GLY A 525 -3.20 -34.17 34.33
C GLY A 525 -3.27 -34.51 32.83
N ASN A 526 -4.42 -34.41 32.16
CA ASN A 526 -4.51 -34.68 30.73
C ASN A 526 -3.99 -33.49 29.92
N VAL A 527 -3.34 -33.78 28.78
CA VAL A 527 -2.94 -32.76 27.80
C VAL A 527 -4.03 -32.63 26.74
N ASN A 528 -4.58 -31.43 26.57
CA ASN A 528 -5.58 -31.07 25.56
C ASN A 528 -5.00 -30.01 24.62
N ASN A 529 -5.46 -29.93 23.37
CA ASN A 529 -5.16 -28.77 22.54
C ASN A 529 -5.98 -27.56 22.99
N VAL A 530 -5.47 -26.35 22.71
CA VAL A 530 -6.14 -25.09 23.02
C VAL A 530 -6.16 -24.18 21.80
N ILE A 531 -7.30 -23.51 21.59
CA ILE A 531 -7.47 -22.44 20.63
C ILE A 531 -8.03 -21.18 21.33
N ARG A 532 -7.63 -20.00 20.87
CA ARG A 532 -8.12 -18.69 21.34
C ARG A 532 -8.68 -17.93 20.15
N ILE A 533 -9.98 -17.64 20.19
CA ILE A 533 -10.77 -17.12 19.08
C ILE A 533 -11.08 -15.65 19.36
N GLY A 534 -10.77 -14.78 18.39
CA GLY A 534 -10.78 -13.32 18.58
C GLY A 534 -9.58 -12.81 19.40
N ASP A 535 -9.51 -11.49 19.57
CA ASP A 535 -8.62 -10.78 20.50
C ASP A 535 -9.50 -9.79 21.30
N VAL A 536 -8.98 -9.09 22.29
CA VAL A 536 -9.73 -8.04 23.01
C VAL A 536 -9.16 -6.69 22.63
N ALA A 537 -10.01 -5.72 22.26
CA ALA A 537 -9.54 -4.39 21.89
C ALA A 537 -8.78 -3.71 23.06
N ARG A 538 -7.53 -3.29 22.84
CA ARG A 538 -6.67 -2.64 23.85
C ARG A 538 -6.18 -1.28 23.38
N ILE A 539 -6.17 -0.30 24.28
CA ILE A 539 -5.68 1.08 24.05
C ILE A 539 -4.16 1.11 23.78
N ARG A 540 -3.43 0.09 24.23
CA ARG A 540 -2.03 -0.16 23.87
C ARG A 540 -1.90 -1.63 23.42
N PRO A 541 -1.52 -1.91 22.16
CA PRO A 541 -1.29 -3.28 21.72
C PRO A 541 -0.08 -3.86 22.46
N THR A 542 -0.27 -4.99 23.13
CA THR A 542 0.80 -5.69 23.85
C THR A 542 1.57 -6.57 22.87
N PRO A 543 2.91 -6.49 22.79
CA PRO A 543 3.68 -7.48 22.06
C PRO A 543 3.60 -8.83 22.80
N ASN A 544 3.44 -9.91 22.05
CA ASN A 544 3.46 -11.31 22.52
C ASN A 544 2.31 -11.75 23.47
N GLU A 545 1.08 -11.73 22.98
CA GLU A 545 0.12 -12.80 23.30
C GLU A 545 -0.01 -13.75 22.10
N LEU A 546 -0.28 -15.04 22.37
CA LEU A 546 -0.13 -16.15 21.42
C LEU A 546 -1.13 -16.05 20.25
N GLN A 547 -0.68 -15.46 19.14
CA GLN A 547 -1.47 -15.32 17.92
C GLN A 547 -1.69 -16.68 17.26
N ILE A 548 -2.92 -16.92 16.79
CA ILE A 548 -3.15 -17.91 15.73
C ILE A 548 -2.41 -17.39 14.49
N LYS A 549 -1.31 -18.06 14.12
CA LYS A 549 -0.41 -17.61 13.06
C LYS A 549 -0.97 -17.75 11.64
N ASP A 550 -2.11 -18.42 11.49
CA ASP A 550 -2.68 -18.79 10.20
C ASP A 550 -4.13 -18.28 10.09
N PRO A 551 -4.41 -17.22 9.30
CA PRO A 551 -5.75 -16.70 9.08
C PRO A 551 -6.63 -17.59 8.18
N SER A 552 -6.08 -18.64 7.56
CA SER A 552 -6.90 -19.64 6.85
C SER A 552 -7.68 -20.55 7.81
N VAL A 553 -7.22 -20.67 9.07
CA VAL A 553 -7.82 -21.52 10.12
C VAL A 553 -9.06 -20.87 10.75
N VAL A 554 -9.11 -19.53 10.82
CA VAL A 554 -10.21 -18.79 11.47
C VAL A 554 -10.73 -17.69 10.55
N LYS A 555 -11.98 -17.82 10.13
CA LYS A 555 -12.73 -16.79 9.39
C LYS A 555 -13.67 -16.07 10.34
N VAL A 556 -13.84 -14.77 10.16
CA VAL A 556 -14.82 -13.99 10.94
C VAL A 556 -16.21 -14.09 10.32
N ILE A 557 -17.26 -14.11 11.15
CA ILE A 557 -18.65 -14.06 10.69
C ILE A 557 -19.04 -12.58 10.53
N GLU A 558 -19.30 -12.15 9.29
CA GLU A 558 -20.05 -10.93 9.03
C GLU A 558 -21.55 -11.25 9.05
N ARG A 559 -22.29 -10.57 9.92
CA ARG A 559 -23.76 -10.60 9.99
C ARG A 559 -24.27 -9.26 10.52
N GLN A 560 -25.59 -9.05 10.46
CA GLN A 560 -26.19 -7.96 11.23
C GLN A 560 -26.04 -8.21 12.74
N LEU A 561 -25.84 -7.13 13.48
CA LEU A 561 -25.68 -7.11 14.93
C LEU A 561 -27.05 -6.99 15.60
N THR A 562 -27.26 -7.73 16.70
CA THR A 562 -28.44 -7.55 17.57
C THR A 562 -28.44 -6.16 18.22
N GLU A 563 -29.57 -5.77 18.80
CA GLU A 563 -29.68 -4.47 19.49
C GLU A 563 -28.68 -4.35 20.66
N ASP A 564 -28.53 -5.42 21.44
CA ASP A 564 -27.52 -5.52 22.51
C ASP A 564 -26.09 -5.42 21.95
N GLU A 565 -25.79 -6.11 20.84
CA GLU A 565 -24.47 -6.07 20.21
C GLU A 565 -24.12 -4.67 19.68
N ARG A 566 -25.09 -3.94 19.11
CA ARG A 566 -24.92 -2.54 18.69
C ARG A 566 -24.69 -1.61 19.88
N PHE A 567 -25.45 -1.77 20.96
CA PHE A 567 -25.26 -1.02 22.19
C PHE A 567 -23.88 -1.28 22.82
N MET A 568 -23.49 -2.55 22.93
CA MET A 568 -22.20 -2.99 23.47
C MET A 568 -21.02 -2.48 22.64
N LEU A 569 -21.13 -2.51 21.31
CA LEU A 569 -20.16 -1.95 20.37
C LEU A 569 -20.00 -0.44 20.53
N ALA A 570 -21.11 0.30 20.55
CA ALA A 570 -21.11 1.75 20.73
C ALA A 570 -20.55 2.16 22.10
N PHE A 571 -20.88 1.42 23.17
CA PHE A 571 -20.30 1.60 24.50
C PHE A 571 -18.79 1.32 24.51
N ALA A 572 -18.35 0.21 23.92
CA ALA A 572 -16.94 -0.19 23.82
C ALA A 572 -16.10 0.85 23.06
N ALA A 573 -16.54 1.26 21.87
CA ALA A 573 -15.83 2.22 21.03
C ALA A 573 -15.76 3.61 21.70
N ARG A 574 -16.85 4.06 22.35
CA ARG A 574 -16.85 5.31 23.12
C ARG A 574 -15.96 5.23 24.35
N ARG A 575 -15.93 4.10 25.07
CA ARG A 575 -15.03 3.85 26.22
C ARG A 575 -13.55 3.93 25.81
N ILE A 576 -13.16 3.36 24.68
CA ILE A 576 -11.79 3.52 24.14
C ILE A 576 -11.51 4.99 23.77
N ALA A 577 -12.43 5.65 23.06
CA ALA A 577 -12.27 7.07 22.71
C ALA A 577 -12.06 7.96 23.95
N PHE A 578 -12.79 7.71 25.05
CA PHE A 578 -12.62 8.44 26.30
C PHE A 578 -11.30 8.18 27.02
N ALA A 579 -10.65 7.03 26.81
CA ALA A 579 -9.29 6.78 27.33
C ALA A 579 -8.17 7.50 26.54
N ILE A 580 -8.45 7.97 25.32
CA ILE A 580 -7.46 8.60 24.44
C ILE A 580 -7.38 10.12 24.67
N CYS A 581 -6.15 10.66 24.69
CA CYS A 581 -5.86 12.10 24.76
C CYS A 581 -5.07 12.52 23.49
N PRO A 582 -5.72 13.15 22.48
CA PRO A 582 -5.07 13.46 21.21
C PRO A 582 -3.83 14.34 21.31
N ILE A 583 -3.81 15.27 22.28
CA ILE A 583 -2.70 16.23 22.50
C ILE A 583 -1.37 15.52 22.80
N LYS A 584 -1.40 14.27 23.31
CA LYS A 584 -0.19 13.47 23.58
C LYS A 584 0.38 12.75 22.34
N LEU A 585 -0.17 13.00 21.15
CA LEU A 585 0.16 12.30 19.90
C LEU A 585 0.50 13.25 18.74
N ALA A 586 0.42 14.56 18.97
CA ALA A 586 1.11 15.52 18.12
C ALA A 586 2.63 15.44 18.37
N PRO A 587 3.49 15.72 17.38
CA PRO A 587 4.88 16.06 17.67
C PRO A 587 4.94 17.28 18.61
N LYS A 588 5.99 17.36 19.43
CA LYS A 588 6.33 18.54 20.23
C LYS A 588 7.11 19.55 19.39
#